data_AF-A0A9E5TVB2-F1
#
_entry.id   AF-A0A9E5TVB2-F1
#
_cell.length_a   1.000
_cell.length_b   1.000
_cell.length_c   1.000
_cell.angle_alpha   90.00
_cell.angle_beta   90.00
_cell.angle_gamma   90.00
#
_symmetry.space_group_name_H-M   'P 1'
#
loop_
_entity.id
_entity.type
_entity.pdbx_description
1 polymer ?
#
loop_
_entity_poly.entity_id
_entity_poly.type
_entity_poly.pdbx_seq_one_letter_code
_entity_poly.pdbx_strand_id
1 'polypeptide(L)'
;MVLLAAATAGWLAAPVGVAADELLAQQALARMAAIDMDAWAFRRTLTTPKGTRLDEHDPTRPGPEHWQLLSVDGAPPTSGELRSYASNRRSHADSDRIGPLASSRDVVNLLRPGSLEVLHADGETATFGFQLQSPDGRRSQAWEQMRGEFRVNRNAGEPYVDTVRAWNSESFRPRFGVRLNRLGVEMRFDEAGGFVLPSELSIHFDGRALLLIPIEQTLDYRFHDLRHVAPARED
;
A
#
# COMPACT_ATOMS: atom_id res chain seq x y z
N MET A 1 25.33 -26.91 57.76
CA MET A 1 25.79 -25.93 56.76
C MET A 1 24.69 -25.81 55.71
N VAL A 2 23.79 -24.84 55.86
CA VAL A 2 22.63 -24.63 54.99
C VAL A 2 22.94 -23.44 54.10
N LEU A 3 23.05 -23.66 52.79
CA LEU A 3 23.22 -22.60 51.79
C LEU A 3 21.82 -22.09 51.40
N LEU A 4 21.47 -20.88 51.86
CA LEU A 4 20.36 -20.13 51.31
C LEU A 4 20.80 -19.55 49.95
N ALA A 5 20.15 -19.99 48.87
CA ALA A 5 20.22 -19.33 47.58
C ALA A 5 19.16 -18.21 47.54
N ALA A 6 19.61 -16.96 47.60
CA ALA A 6 18.76 -15.80 47.36
C ALA A 6 18.53 -15.67 45.84
N ALA A 7 17.31 -15.97 45.39
CA ALA A 7 16.87 -15.67 44.03
C ALA A 7 16.51 -14.18 43.95
N THR A 8 17.36 -13.39 43.31
CA THR A 8 17.05 -12.01 42.94
C THR A 8 16.09 -12.01 41.75
N ALA A 9 14.83 -11.68 42.01
CA ALA A 9 13.85 -11.41 40.97
C ALA A 9 14.18 -10.06 40.30
N GLY A 10 14.93 -10.11 39.20
CA GLY A 10 15.13 -8.95 38.32
C GLY A 10 13.86 -8.66 37.54
N TRP A 11 13.16 -7.58 37.90
CA TRP A 11 12.09 -7.02 37.07
C TRP A 11 12.72 -6.39 35.83
N LEU A 12 12.55 -7.03 34.66
CA LEU A 12 12.84 -6.41 33.38
C LEU A 12 11.79 -5.33 33.12
N ALA A 13 12.10 -4.09 33.48
CA ALA A 13 11.37 -2.95 32.94
C ALA A 13 11.68 -2.90 31.44
N ALA A 14 10.66 -3.15 30.60
CA ALA A 14 10.78 -2.89 29.18
C ALA A 14 11.17 -1.40 28.99
N PRO A 15 12.09 -1.08 28.07
CA PRO A 15 12.46 0.31 27.82
C PRO A 15 11.22 1.10 27.40
N VAL A 16 10.87 2.13 28.17
CA VAL A 16 9.66 2.96 28.04
C VAL A 16 9.48 3.53 26.61
N GLY A 17 10.58 3.72 25.86
CA GLY A 17 10.54 4.19 24.47
C GLY A 17 9.92 3.20 23.48
N VAL A 18 10.15 1.89 23.64
CA VAL A 18 9.67 0.88 22.67
C VAL A 18 8.14 0.76 22.70
N ALA A 19 7.56 0.79 23.90
CA ALA A 19 6.10 0.75 24.06
C ALA A 19 5.41 2.02 23.51
N ALA A 20 6.06 3.18 23.64
CA ALA A 20 5.53 4.44 23.10
C ALA A 20 5.57 4.46 21.56
N ASP A 21 6.68 4.00 20.96
CA ASP A 21 6.81 3.92 19.50
C ASP A 21 5.86 2.89 18.89
N GLU A 22 5.63 1.76 19.56
CA GLU A 22 4.66 0.76 19.11
C GLU A 22 3.22 1.31 19.13
N LEU A 23 2.84 2.04 20.19
CA LEU A 23 1.54 2.70 20.26
C LEU A 23 1.38 3.75 19.15
N LEU A 24 2.42 4.55 18.91
CA LEU A 24 2.47 5.53 17.82
C LEU A 24 2.26 4.85 16.46
N ALA A 25 2.97 3.75 16.19
CA ALA A 25 2.82 2.96 14.98
C ALA A 25 1.38 2.47 14.80
N GLN A 26 0.78 1.89 15.84
CA GLN A 26 -0.60 1.39 15.80
C GLN A 26 -1.61 2.49 15.51
N GLN A 27 -1.46 3.66 16.15
CA GLN A 27 -2.33 4.82 15.91
C GLN A 27 -2.21 5.35 14.47
N ALA A 28 -0.98 5.50 13.97
CA ALA A 28 -0.73 5.98 12.62
C ALA A 28 -1.28 5.02 11.56
N LEU A 29 -1.07 3.70 11.74
CA LEU A 29 -1.63 2.67 10.86
C LEU A 29 -3.16 2.64 10.89
N ALA A 30 -3.78 2.83 12.06
CA ALA A 30 -5.23 2.88 12.20
C ALA A 30 -5.83 4.08 11.43
N ARG A 31 -5.19 5.26 11.50
CA ARG A 31 -5.60 6.44 10.73
C ARG A 31 -5.50 6.19 9.22
N MET A 32 -4.41 5.58 8.77
CA MET A 32 -4.23 5.19 7.37
C MET A 32 -5.29 4.18 6.91
N ALA A 33 -5.62 3.17 7.72
CA ALA A 33 -6.61 2.13 7.41
C ALA A 33 -8.08 2.61 7.46
N ALA A 34 -8.33 3.74 8.12
CA ALA A 34 -9.66 4.33 8.23
C ALA A 34 -10.17 4.89 6.90
N ILE A 35 -9.27 5.21 5.97
CA ILE A 35 -9.66 5.72 4.64
C ILE A 35 -10.23 4.59 3.79
N ASP A 36 -11.43 4.84 3.29
CA ASP A 36 -12.09 4.03 2.28
C ASP A 36 -12.15 4.82 0.97
N MET A 37 -11.25 4.51 0.02
CA MET A 37 -11.15 5.25 -1.24
C MET A 37 -12.40 5.14 -2.12
N ASP A 38 -13.27 4.16 -1.87
CA ASP A 38 -14.55 4.04 -2.58
C ASP A 38 -15.57 5.10 -2.13
N ALA A 39 -15.31 5.80 -1.01
CA ALA A 39 -16.07 6.96 -0.53
C ALA A 39 -15.47 8.32 -0.97
N TRP A 40 -14.49 8.31 -1.87
CA TRP A 40 -13.82 9.52 -2.35
C TRP A 40 -13.99 9.66 -3.85
N ALA A 41 -14.25 10.86 -4.33
CA ALA A 41 -14.04 11.17 -5.73
C ALA A 41 -12.62 11.73 -5.91
N PHE A 42 -11.93 11.30 -6.96
CA PHE A 42 -10.56 11.72 -7.25
C PHE A 42 -10.23 11.49 -8.71
N ARG A 43 -9.15 12.12 -9.16
CA ARG A 43 -8.50 11.78 -10.42
C ARG A 43 -7.19 11.08 -10.14
N ARG A 44 -6.79 10.15 -11.02
CA ARG A 44 -5.46 9.57 -10.96
C ARG A 44 -4.79 9.56 -12.32
N THR A 45 -3.51 9.92 -12.31
CA THR A 45 -2.62 9.79 -13.46
C THR A 45 -1.84 8.51 -13.31
N LEU A 46 -1.94 7.60 -14.28
CA LEU A 46 -1.09 6.41 -14.41
C LEU A 46 -0.06 6.66 -15.50
N THR A 47 1.21 6.62 -15.15
CA THR A 47 2.35 6.65 -16.07
C THR A 47 2.97 5.26 -16.16
N THR A 48 3.20 4.81 -17.39
CA THR A 48 3.88 3.56 -17.70
C THR A 48 4.90 3.79 -18.82
N PRO A 49 5.81 2.84 -19.11
CA PRO A 49 6.68 2.93 -20.28
C PRO A 49 5.95 3.08 -21.61
N LYS A 50 4.66 2.76 -21.68
CA LYS A 50 3.85 2.84 -22.90
C LYS A 50 3.12 4.17 -23.09
N GLY A 51 3.08 5.02 -22.06
CA GLY A 51 2.32 6.26 -22.07
C GLY A 51 1.63 6.56 -20.76
N THR A 52 0.83 7.62 -20.78
CA THR A 52 0.16 8.20 -19.62
C THR A 52 -1.35 8.16 -19.79
N ARG A 53 -2.07 7.88 -18.69
CA ARG A 53 -3.53 7.84 -18.66
C ARG A 53 -4.05 8.63 -17.48
N LEU A 54 -5.04 9.50 -17.72
CA LEU A 54 -5.80 10.16 -16.66
C LEU A 54 -7.18 9.53 -16.57
N ASP A 55 -7.54 9.02 -15.41
CA ASP A 55 -8.90 8.56 -15.13
C ASP A 55 -9.47 9.18 -13.85
N GLU A 56 -10.80 9.19 -13.77
CA GLU A 56 -11.58 9.75 -12.67
C GLU A 56 -12.35 8.63 -11.98
N HIS A 57 -12.29 8.63 -10.66
CA HIS A 57 -13.21 7.90 -9.80
C HIS A 57 -14.26 8.88 -9.25
N ASP A 58 -15.54 8.57 -9.45
CA ASP A 58 -16.67 9.31 -8.90
C ASP A 58 -17.73 8.33 -8.39
N PRO A 59 -17.74 7.98 -7.10
CA PRO A 59 -18.65 6.97 -6.56
C PRO A 59 -20.10 7.46 -6.42
N THR A 60 -20.40 8.71 -6.85
CA THR A 60 -21.78 9.20 -6.94
C THR A 60 -22.48 8.82 -8.25
N ARG A 61 -21.71 8.36 -9.24
CA ARG A 61 -22.26 7.78 -10.48
C ARG A 61 -22.71 6.34 -10.19
N PRO A 62 -23.47 5.66 -11.07
CA PRO A 62 -23.89 4.28 -10.83
C PRO A 62 -22.98 3.24 -11.51
N GLY A 63 -22.80 2.09 -10.85
CA GLY A 63 -22.15 0.89 -11.38
C GLY A 63 -20.77 1.14 -12.03
N PRO A 64 -20.53 0.70 -13.28
CA PRO A 64 -19.23 0.88 -13.92
C PRO A 64 -18.92 2.35 -14.29
N GLU A 65 -19.90 3.25 -14.23
CA GLU A 65 -19.72 4.68 -14.57
C GLU A 65 -18.99 5.46 -13.46
N HIS A 66 -18.76 4.82 -12.30
CA HIS A 66 -17.90 5.37 -11.24
C HIS A 66 -16.48 5.60 -11.74
N TRP A 67 -16.06 4.96 -12.85
CA TRP A 67 -14.74 5.12 -13.43
C TRP A 67 -14.83 5.65 -14.85
N GLN A 68 -14.12 6.74 -15.13
CA GLN A 68 -14.09 7.35 -16.45
C GLN A 68 -12.68 7.64 -16.91
N LEU A 69 -12.38 7.25 -18.14
CA LEU A 69 -11.16 7.60 -18.82
C LEU A 69 -11.29 9.04 -19.35
N LEU A 70 -10.45 9.95 -18.85
CA LEU A 70 -10.50 11.37 -19.20
C LEU A 70 -9.52 11.73 -20.32
N SER A 71 -8.31 11.14 -20.32
CA SER A 71 -7.33 11.35 -21.39
C SER A 71 -6.33 10.21 -21.51
N VAL A 72 -5.80 10.03 -22.72
CA VAL A 72 -4.63 9.19 -23.02
C VAL A 72 -3.57 10.08 -23.66
N ASP A 73 -2.36 10.09 -23.10
CA ASP A 73 -1.23 10.91 -23.55
C ASP A 73 -1.59 12.40 -23.74
N GLY A 74 -2.45 12.92 -22.86
CA GLY A 74 -2.90 14.32 -22.87
C GLY A 74 -3.99 14.64 -23.89
N ALA A 75 -4.43 13.68 -24.71
CA ALA A 75 -5.50 13.85 -25.70
C ALA A 75 -6.84 13.24 -25.22
N PRO A 76 -7.99 13.72 -25.74
CA PRO A 76 -9.27 13.07 -25.53
C PRO A 76 -9.23 11.61 -26.00
N PRO A 77 -9.79 10.66 -25.23
CA PRO A 77 -9.74 9.24 -25.58
C PRO A 77 -10.53 8.95 -26.85
N THR A 78 -9.97 8.08 -27.68
CA THR A 78 -10.68 7.48 -28.82
C THR A 78 -11.76 6.51 -28.36
N SER A 79 -12.73 6.23 -29.22
CA SER A 79 -13.76 5.23 -28.92
C SER A 79 -13.18 3.82 -28.69
N GLY A 80 -12.02 3.51 -29.28
CA GLY A 80 -11.31 2.24 -29.05
C GLY A 80 -10.74 2.15 -27.64
N GLU A 81 -10.12 3.24 -27.17
CA GLU A 81 -9.56 3.32 -25.81
C GLU A 81 -10.66 3.29 -24.75
N LEU A 82 -11.79 3.99 -24.97
CA LEU A 82 -12.95 3.93 -24.07
C LEU A 82 -13.49 2.50 -23.93
N ARG A 83 -13.63 1.77 -25.05
CA ARG A 83 -14.08 0.37 -25.02
C ARG A 83 -13.08 -0.54 -24.30
N SER A 84 -11.79 -0.38 -24.58
CA SER A 84 -10.73 -1.13 -23.92
C SER A 84 -10.72 -0.86 -22.41
N TYR A 85 -10.81 0.41 -22.01
CA TYR A 85 -10.89 0.83 -20.62
C TYR A 85 -12.11 0.23 -19.90
N ALA A 86 -13.30 0.37 -20.48
CA ALA A 86 -14.52 -0.19 -19.91
C ALA A 86 -14.46 -1.73 -19.82
N SER A 87 -13.92 -2.40 -20.83
CA SER A 87 -13.73 -3.86 -20.82
C SER A 87 -12.75 -4.29 -19.74
N ASN A 88 -11.62 -3.60 -19.60
CA ASN A 88 -10.64 -3.87 -18.57
C ASN A 88 -11.27 -3.70 -17.19
N ARG A 89 -12.00 -2.61 -16.92
CA ARG A 89 -12.68 -2.40 -15.64
C ARG A 89 -13.73 -3.46 -15.31
N ARG A 90 -14.51 -3.93 -16.28
CA ARG A 90 -15.52 -4.98 -16.07
C ARG A 90 -14.90 -6.35 -15.83
N SER A 91 -13.84 -6.68 -16.57
CA SER A 91 -13.13 -7.96 -16.42
C SER A 91 -12.19 -7.99 -15.22
N HIS A 92 -11.75 -6.81 -14.77
CA HIS A 92 -10.82 -6.60 -13.67
C HIS A 92 -11.52 -5.93 -12.48
N ALA A 93 -12.68 -6.48 -12.06
CA ALA A 93 -13.23 -6.15 -10.74
C ALA A 93 -12.22 -6.43 -9.59
N ASP A 94 -11.12 -7.16 -9.87
CA ASP A 94 -10.03 -7.44 -8.94
C ASP A 94 -8.59 -7.20 -9.46
N SER A 95 -8.33 -6.99 -10.75
CA SER A 95 -6.95 -7.06 -11.31
C SER A 95 -6.32 -5.75 -11.77
N ASP A 96 -7.04 -4.62 -11.70
CA ASP A 96 -6.44 -3.27 -11.66
C ASP A 96 -6.12 -2.86 -10.20
N ARG A 97 -6.46 -3.71 -9.22
CA ARG A 97 -5.81 -3.70 -7.92
C ARG A 97 -4.38 -4.18 -8.13
N ILE A 98 -3.44 -3.35 -7.72
CA ILE A 98 -2.01 -3.64 -7.62
C ILE A 98 -1.82 -4.73 -6.57
N GLY A 99 -2.27 -5.95 -6.87
CA GLY A 99 -2.44 -7.01 -5.88
C GLY A 99 -3.12 -6.52 -4.58
N PRO A 100 -2.89 -7.19 -3.46
CA PRO A 100 -3.38 -6.76 -2.14
C PRO A 100 -2.63 -5.53 -1.58
N LEU A 101 -1.94 -4.73 -2.41
CA LEU A 101 -1.29 -3.47 -2.01
C LEU A 101 -1.96 -2.25 -2.65
N ALA A 102 -3.18 -2.43 -3.16
CA ALA A 102 -3.91 -1.41 -3.92
C ALA A 102 -4.62 -0.36 -3.05
N SER A 103 -4.79 -0.62 -1.75
CA SER A 103 -5.39 0.32 -0.81
C SER A 103 -4.63 0.37 0.51
N SER A 104 -4.78 1.50 1.21
CA SER A 104 -4.27 1.73 2.56
C SER A 104 -4.69 0.62 3.53
N ARG A 105 -5.94 0.16 3.43
CA ARG A 105 -6.47 -0.91 4.27
C ARG A 105 -5.85 -2.27 3.93
N ASP A 106 -5.65 -2.56 2.65
CA ASP A 106 -5.03 -3.82 2.23
C ASP A 106 -3.58 -3.92 2.71
N VAL A 107 -2.83 -2.81 2.66
CA VAL A 107 -1.47 -2.72 3.23
C VAL A 107 -1.48 -3.12 4.71
N VAL A 108 -2.40 -2.57 5.51
CA VAL A 108 -2.50 -2.90 6.95
C VAL A 108 -2.89 -4.36 7.16
N ASN A 109 -3.80 -4.90 6.34
CA ASN A 109 -4.21 -6.32 6.43
C ASN A 109 -3.08 -7.30 6.08
N LEU A 110 -2.13 -6.88 5.24
CA LEU A 110 -0.95 -7.67 4.90
C LEU A 110 0.14 -7.63 5.96
N LEU A 111 0.06 -6.73 6.95
CA LEU A 111 1.05 -6.67 8.02
C LEU A 111 0.91 -7.92 8.91
N ARG A 112 2.00 -8.67 9.07
CA ARG A 112 2.01 -9.84 9.96
C ARG A 112 1.94 -9.38 11.42
N PRO A 113 0.94 -9.80 12.21
CA PRO A 113 0.85 -9.45 13.63
C PRO A 113 2.13 -9.80 14.39
N GLY A 114 2.59 -8.86 15.23
CA GLY A 114 3.81 -9.04 16.05
C GLY A 114 5.13 -9.00 15.28
N SER A 115 5.14 -8.60 14.00
CA SER A 115 6.37 -8.44 13.22
C SER A 115 6.95 -7.02 13.22
N LEU A 116 6.30 -6.08 13.91
CA LEU A 116 6.73 -4.69 13.98
C LEU A 116 8.05 -4.57 14.73
N GLU A 117 8.99 -3.86 14.12
CA GLU A 117 10.27 -3.49 14.73
C GLU A 117 10.58 -2.02 14.46
N VAL A 118 11.12 -1.32 15.46
CA VAL A 118 11.61 0.04 15.26
C VAL A 118 12.97 -0.04 14.56
N LEU A 119 13.05 0.48 13.33
CA LEU A 119 14.30 0.55 12.57
C LEU A 119 15.07 1.82 12.91
N HIS A 120 14.35 2.94 12.99
CA HIS A 120 14.90 4.24 13.30
C HIS A 120 13.82 5.14 13.92
N ALA A 121 14.18 5.97 14.89
CA ALA A 121 13.27 6.96 15.45
C ALA A 121 14.05 8.20 15.92
N ASP A 122 13.53 9.37 15.60
CA ASP A 122 14.02 10.67 16.05
C ASP A 122 12.84 11.59 16.45
N GLY A 123 13.09 12.88 16.64
CA GLY A 123 12.05 13.84 17.03
C GLY A 123 10.98 14.08 15.96
N GLU A 124 11.31 13.87 14.69
CA GLU A 124 10.50 14.25 13.53
C GLU A 124 9.84 13.04 12.87
N THR A 125 10.51 11.89 12.89
CA THR A 125 10.07 10.70 12.19
C THR A 125 10.35 9.42 12.98
N ALA A 126 9.57 8.38 12.68
CA ALA A 126 9.91 7.02 13.09
C ALA A 126 9.62 6.03 11.96
N THR A 127 10.58 5.16 11.68
CA THR A 127 10.51 4.13 10.66
C THR A 127 10.39 2.76 11.33
N PHE A 128 9.40 2.01 10.89
CA PHE A 128 9.08 0.69 11.41
C PHE A 128 9.21 -0.35 10.30
N GLY A 129 9.91 -1.44 10.57
CA GLY A 129 9.99 -2.61 9.72
C GLY A 129 8.86 -3.58 10.04
N PHE A 130 8.41 -4.34 9.03
CA PHE A 130 7.43 -5.40 9.22
C PHE A 130 7.59 -6.53 8.19
N GLN A 131 7.03 -7.69 8.52
CA GLN A 131 6.88 -8.80 7.60
C GLN A 131 5.47 -8.80 7.02
N LEU A 132 5.36 -9.21 5.75
CA LEU A 132 4.05 -9.38 5.12
C LEU A 132 3.53 -10.81 5.32
N GLN A 133 2.22 -10.94 5.35
CA GLN A 133 1.50 -12.22 5.30
C GLN A 133 0.66 -12.29 4.02
N SER A 134 0.26 -13.50 3.62
CA SER A 134 -0.65 -13.63 2.48
C SER A 134 -2.06 -13.13 2.85
N PRO A 135 -2.85 -12.67 1.87
CA PRO A 135 -4.24 -12.27 2.10
C PRO A 135 -5.12 -13.36 2.72
N ASP A 136 -4.84 -14.63 2.41
CA ASP A 136 -5.58 -15.79 2.92
C ASP A 136 -4.99 -16.36 4.23
N GLY A 137 -3.96 -15.71 4.79
CA GLY A 137 -3.24 -16.15 5.98
C GLY A 137 -2.42 -17.44 5.79
N ARG A 138 -2.45 -18.05 4.59
CA ARG A 138 -1.70 -19.27 4.31
C ARG A 138 -0.22 -19.00 4.10
N ARG A 139 0.60 -19.90 4.62
CA ARG A 139 2.04 -19.84 4.42
C ARG A 139 2.37 -19.94 2.91
N SER A 140 3.09 -18.95 2.40
CA SER A 140 3.52 -18.89 1.01
C SER A 140 4.93 -18.35 0.95
N GLN A 141 5.81 -19.10 0.28
CA GLN A 141 7.22 -18.73 0.12
C GLN A 141 7.38 -17.35 -0.54
N ALA A 142 6.47 -16.94 -1.42
CA ALA A 142 6.48 -15.61 -2.01
C ALA A 142 6.34 -14.51 -0.96
N TRP A 143 5.36 -14.65 -0.05
CA TRP A 143 5.08 -13.68 1.01
C TRP A 143 6.15 -13.67 2.11
N GLU A 144 6.78 -14.82 2.38
CA GLU A 144 7.91 -14.89 3.32
C GLU A 144 9.15 -14.12 2.86
N GLN A 145 9.29 -13.89 1.56
CA GLN A 145 10.38 -13.11 0.99
C GLN A 145 10.06 -11.61 0.91
N MET A 146 8.82 -11.22 1.20
CA MET A 146 8.44 -9.82 1.24
C MET A 146 8.86 -9.19 2.57
N ARG A 147 9.36 -7.97 2.49
CA ARG A 147 9.65 -7.08 3.60
C ARG A 147 8.86 -5.80 3.36
N GLY A 148 8.51 -5.13 4.44
CA GLY A 148 7.92 -3.82 4.38
C GLY A 148 8.51 -2.91 5.43
N GLU A 149 8.41 -1.61 5.17
CA GLU A 149 8.61 -0.59 6.16
C GLU A 149 7.57 0.51 5.98
N PHE A 150 7.23 1.21 7.05
CA PHE A 150 6.48 2.45 6.95
C PHE A 150 7.13 3.51 7.82
N ARG A 151 6.96 4.76 7.41
CA ARG A 151 7.45 5.93 8.13
C ARG A 151 6.29 6.73 8.67
N VAL A 152 6.37 7.05 9.95
CA VAL A 152 5.45 7.94 10.66
C VAL A 152 6.08 9.32 10.72
N ASN A 153 5.37 10.32 10.20
CA ASN A 153 5.69 11.74 10.37
C ASN A 153 5.12 12.23 11.71
N ARG A 154 5.97 12.81 12.56
CA ARG A 154 5.64 13.35 13.89
C ARG A 154 5.46 14.87 13.90
N ASN A 155 5.84 15.55 12.81
CA ASN A 155 5.82 17.01 12.70
C ASN A 155 4.46 17.59 12.28
N ALA A 156 3.48 16.73 11.98
CA ALA A 156 2.11 17.16 11.72
C ALA A 156 1.32 17.41 13.01
N GLY A 157 0.14 18.03 12.90
CA GLY A 157 -0.76 18.23 14.03
C GLY A 157 -1.12 16.91 14.75
N GLU A 158 -1.25 15.82 13.98
CA GLU A 158 -1.36 14.46 14.49
C GLU A 158 -0.44 13.53 13.70
N PRO A 159 0.34 12.64 14.35
CA PRO A 159 1.24 11.73 13.65
C PRO A 159 0.52 10.80 12.67
N TYR A 160 1.10 10.62 11.49
CA TYR A 160 0.50 9.81 10.42
C TYR A 160 1.56 9.06 9.62
N VAL A 161 1.15 7.98 8.94
CA VAL A 161 2.01 7.28 8.00
C VAL A 161 2.13 8.12 6.73
N ASP A 162 3.34 8.58 6.41
CA ASP A 162 3.57 9.37 5.19
C ASP A 162 4.13 8.53 4.03
N THR A 163 4.71 7.37 4.34
CA THR A 163 5.34 6.49 3.37
C THR A 163 5.17 5.05 3.81
N VAL A 164 4.79 4.18 2.88
CA VAL A 164 4.87 2.71 3.02
C VAL A 164 5.69 2.16 1.86
N ARG A 165 6.63 1.26 2.15
CA ARG A 165 7.41 0.54 1.15
C ARG A 165 7.29 -0.96 1.37
N ALA A 166 7.23 -1.70 0.28
CA ALA A 166 7.27 -3.16 0.30
C ALA A 166 8.17 -3.68 -0.83
N TRP A 167 9.00 -4.67 -0.53
CA TRP A 167 9.92 -5.25 -1.52
C TRP A 167 10.21 -6.72 -1.21
N ASN A 168 10.67 -7.47 -2.20
CA ASN A 168 11.18 -8.82 -1.98
C ASN A 168 12.69 -8.79 -1.67
N SER A 169 13.11 -9.50 -0.63
CA SER A 169 14.53 -9.71 -0.31
C SER A 169 15.20 -10.70 -1.27
N GLU A 170 14.42 -11.64 -1.81
CA GLU A 170 14.90 -12.66 -2.74
C GLU A 170 13.92 -12.88 -3.88
N SER A 171 14.42 -13.33 -5.02
CA SER A 171 13.58 -13.68 -6.17
C SER A 171 12.62 -14.83 -5.83
N PHE A 172 11.37 -14.74 -6.29
CA PHE A 172 10.35 -15.76 -6.04
C PHE A 172 9.51 -16.06 -7.29
N ARG A 173 8.70 -17.12 -7.23
CA ARG A 173 7.82 -17.53 -8.33
C ARG A 173 6.35 -17.38 -7.91
N PRO A 174 5.65 -16.30 -8.29
CA PRO A 174 4.26 -16.10 -7.90
C PRO A 174 3.32 -17.12 -8.56
N ARG A 175 3.69 -17.62 -9.74
CA ARG A 175 2.94 -18.63 -10.51
C ARG A 175 3.88 -19.40 -11.43
N PHE A 176 3.39 -20.52 -11.95
CA PHE A 176 4.14 -21.33 -12.92
C PHE A 176 4.58 -20.49 -14.12
N GLY A 177 5.83 -20.69 -14.56
CA GLY A 177 6.40 -19.98 -15.71
C GLY A 177 6.80 -18.52 -15.47
N VAL A 178 6.58 -17.94 -14.29
CA VAL A 178 6.98 -16.57 -13.95
C VAL A 178 7.94 -16.57 -12.77
N ARG A 179 9.07 -15.88 -12.91
CA ARG A 179 9.99 -15.55 -11.81
C ARG A 179 10.09 -14.05 -11.69
N LEU A 180 9.82 -13.51 -10.51
CA LEU A 180 10.09 -12.11 -10.16
C LEU A 180 11.45 -12.06 -9.48
N ASN A 181 12.37 -11.23 -9.98
CA ASN A 181 13.65 -11.01 -9.32
C ASN A 181 13.54 -9.84 -8.35
N ARG A 182 12.84 -8.78 -8.75
CA ARG A 182 12.54 -7.63 -7.90
C ARG A 182 11.09 -7.21 -8.07
N LEU A 183 10.53 -6.81 -6.95
CA LEU A 183 9.26 -6.13 -6.77
C LEU A 183 9.57 -5.04 -5.73
N GLY A 184 9.29 -3.81 -6.07
CA GLY A 184 9.30 -2.66 -5.18
C GLY A 184 7.97 -1.95 -5.30
N VAL A 185 7.37 -1.64 -4.17
CA VAL A 185 6.17 -0.83 -4.05
C VAL A 185 6.49 0.29 -3.08
N GLU A 186 6.16 1.51 -3.44
CA GLU A 186 6.23 2.68 -2.57
C GLU A 186 4.92 3.44 -2.69
N MET A 187 4.26 3.66 -1.56
CA MET A 187 3.06 4.47 -1.46
C MET A 187 3.35 5.68 -0.57
N ARG A 188 2.95 6.87 -1.03
CA ARG A 188 3.11 8.13 -0.30
C ARG A 188 1.75 8.67 0.07
N PHE A 189 1.70 9.30 1.23
CA PHE A 189 0.48 9.85 1.80
C PHE A 189 0.69 11.27 2.28
N ASP A 190 -0.34 12.07 2.12
CA ASP A 190 -0.41 13.43 2.65
C ASP A 190 -1.57 13.54 3.64
N GLU A 191 -1.40 14.36 4.66
CA GLU A 191 -2.50 14.74 5.55
C GLU A 191 -3.27 15.91 4.93
N ALA A 192 -4.58 15.73 4.78
CA ALA A 192 -5.46 16.80 4.32
C ALA A 192 -6.85 16.68 4.95
N GLY A 193 -7.29 17.74 5.63
CA GLY A 193 -8.63 17.81 6.21
C GLY A 193 -8.90 16.76 7.30
N GLY A 194 -7.87 16.32 8.02
CA GLY A 194 -7.95 15.28 9.06
C GLY A 194 -7.78 13.86 8.54
N PHE A 195 -7.60 13.68 7.22
CA PHE A 195 -7.48 12.38 6.57
C PHE A 195 -6.06 12.13 6.07
N VAL A 196 -5.63 10.86 6.07
CA VAL A 196 -4.33 10.41 5.55
C VAL A 196 -4.53 9.85 4.15
N LEU A 197 -4.37 10.68 3.14
CA LEU A 197 -4.78 10.40 1.78
C LEU A 197 -3.60 9.97 0.91
N PRO A 198 -3.77 8.99 0.01
CA PRO A 198 -2.71 8.60 -0.91
C PRO A 198 -2.44 9.75 -1.90
N SER A 199 -1.17 10.06 -2.12
CA SER A 199 -0.74 11.06 -3.10
C SER A 199 0.01 10.42 -4.27
N GLU A 200 0.84 9.42 -4.00
CA GLU A 200 1.58 8.68 -5.02
C GLU A 200 1.64 7.17 -4.71
N LEU A 201 1.71 6.36 -5.77
CA LEU A 201 2.00 4.93 -5.69
C LEU A 201 2.90 4.54 -6.85
N SER A 202 4.15 4.17 -6.55
CA SER A 202 5.11 3.67 -7.51
C SER A 202 5.29 2.17 -7.33
N ILE A 203 5.27 1.44 -8.44
CA ILE A 203 5.53 0.01 -8.48
C ILE A 203 6.60 -0.22 -9.52
N HIS A 204 7.65 -0.90 -9.11
CA HIS A 204 8.67 -1.39 -10.01
C HIS A 204 8.76 -2.91 -9.88
N PHE A 205 8.76 -3.62 -11.00
CA PHE A 205 9.10 -5.03 -10.97
C PHE A 205 9.89 -5.45 -12.20
N ASP A 206 10.84 -6.35 -11.96
CA ASP A 206 11.60 -7.04 -12.99
C ASP A 206 11.57 -8.54 -12.78
N GLY A 207 11.62 -9.28 -13.87
CA GLY A 207 11.48 -10.72 -13.85
C GLY A 207 11.65 -11.39 -15.20
N ARG A 208 11.23 -12.65 -15.25
CA ARG A 208 11.22 -13.47 -16.46
C ARG A 208 9.92 -14.27 -16.58
N ALA A 209 9.31 -14.22 -17.76
CA ALA A 209 8.26 -15.14 -18.20
C ALA A 209 8.86 -16.26 -19.05
N LEU A 210 8.29 -17.46 -18.93
CA LEU A 210 8.69 -18.66 -19.68
C LEU A 210 10.22 -18.87 -19.67
N LEU A 211 10.85 -18.57 -18.54
CA LEU A 211 12.30 -18.60 -18.26
C LEU A 211 13.21 -17.68 -19.10
N LEU A 212 12.73 -17.10 -20.20
CA LEU A 212 13.57 -16.40 -21.18
C LEU A 212 13.10 -14.99 -21.52
N ILE A 213 11.80 -14.69 -21.37
CA ILE A 213 11.22 -13.42 -21.76
C ILE A 213 11.42 -12.42 -20.62
N PRO A 214 12.27 -11.39 -20.77
CA PRO A 214 12.44 -10.38 -19.72
C PRO A 214 11.12 -9.63 -19.52
N ILE A 215 10.81 -9.36 -18.27
CA ILE A 215 9.71 -8.50 -17.87
C ILE A 215 10.34 -7.36 -17.08
N GLU A 216 10.08 -6.14 -17.50
CA GLU A 216 10.41 -4.94 -16.74
C GLU A 216 9.23 -3.99 -16.88
N GLN A 217 8.68 -3.56 -15.75
CA GLN A 217 7.60 -2.60 -15.71
C GLN A 217 7.79 -1.65 -14.54
N THR A 218 7.48 -0.39 -14.81
CA THR A 218 7.27 0.64 -13.80
C THR A 218 5.86 1.18 -13.99
N LEU A 219 5.14 1.35 -12.90
CA LEU A 219 3.81 1.93 -12.87
C LEU A 219 3.82 3.01 -11.81
N ASP A 220 3.59 4.25 -12.23
CA ASP A 220 3.51 5.39 -11.31
C ASP A 220 2.11 5.96 -11.34
N TYR A 221 1.45 5.91 -10.19
CA TYR A 221 0.15 6.52 -9.96
C TYR A 221 0.35 7.81 -9.17
N ARG A 222 -0.33 8.87 -9.61
CA ARG A 222 -0.50 10.10 -8.84
C ARG A 222 -1.97 10.38 -8.63
N PHE A 223 -2.36 10.71 -7.41
CA PHE A 223 -3.73 11.04 -7.05
C PHE A 223 -3.91 12.55 -6.96
N HIS A 224 -5.06 13.02 -7.42
CA HIS A 224 -5.38 14.43 -7.57
C HIS A 224 -6.83 14.69 -7.18
N ASP A 225 -7.13 15.93 -6.82
CA ASP A 225 -8.49 16.44 -6.62
C ASP A 225 -9.34 15.57 -5.65
N LEU A 226 -8.71 15.02 -4.61
CA LEU A 226 -9.39 14.12 -3.67
C LEU A 226 -10.46 14.89 -2.89
N ARG A 227 -11.70 14.41 -2.97
CA ARG A 227 -12.84 14.96 -2.23
C ARG A 227 -13.67 13.82 -1.65
N HIS A 228 -13.95 13.90 -0.36
CA HIS A 228 -14.87 12.96 0.28
C HIS A 228 -16.28 13.20 -0.27
N VAL A 229 -16.96 12.12 -0.63
CA VAL A 229 -18.33 12.16 -1.13
C VAL A 229 -19.16 11.17 -0.33
N ALA A 230 -20.32 11.62 0.17
CA ALA A 230 -21.26 10.67 0.74
C ALA A 230 -21.68 9.69 -0.37
N PRO A 231 -21.62 8.36 -0.16
CA PRO A 231 -22.03 7.40 -1.17
C PRO A 231 -23.50 7.68 -1.55
N ALA A 232 -23.81 7.55 -2.84
CA ALA A 232 -25.20 7.59 -3.29
C ALA A 232 -25.98 6.52 -2.50
N ARG A 233 -27.08 6.91 -1.85
CA ARG A 233 -28.01 5.92 -1.32
C ARG A 233 -28.55 5.13 -2.51
N GLU A 234 -28.33 3.83 -2.54
CA GLU A 234 -29.09 2.95 -3.43
C GLU A 234 -30.55 3.00 -2.96
N ASP A 235 -31.39 3.70 -3.72
CA ASP A 235 -32.85 3.69 -3.60
C ASP A 235 -33.44 2.47 -4.32
#